data_AF-A0A182MRT4-F1
#
_entry.id   AF-A0A182MRT4-F1
#
_cell.length_a   1.000
_cell.length_b   1.000
_cell.length_c   1.000
_cell.angle_alpha   90.00
_cell.angle_beta   90.00
_cell.angle_gamma   90.00
#
_symmetry.space_group_name_H-M   'P 1'
#
loop_
_entity.id
_entity.type
_entity.pdbx_description
1 polymer ?
#
loop_
_entity_poly.entity_id
_entity_poly.type
_entity_poly.pdbx_seq_one_letter_code
_entity_poly.pdbx_strand_id
1 'polypeptide(L)'
;LPKIELSAGDGDSTQWISYKDRFSLMLHDMPELSDTMKLQFLLASLKGEVARLFDHVQLVEEHYAVTWQALKDRSDDLKLLMREYFGALVDLQLMAGPTAEELTRIVNESKRLIRGMER
;
A
#
# COMPACT_ATOMS: atom_id res chain seq x y z
N LEU A 1 -8.59 8.47 20.56
CA LEU A 1 -7.94 8.59 19.23
C LEU A 1 -8.83 7.89 18.21
N PRO A 2 -9.11 8.49 17.04
CA PRO A 2 -9.99 7.88 16.05
C PRO A 2 -9.40 6.56 15.56
N LYS A 3 -10.26 5.59 15.28
CA LYS A 3 -9.90 4.26 14.77
C LYS A 3 -9.51 4.44 13.29
N ILE A 4 -8.27 4.84 13.05
CA ILE A 4 -7.77 4.95 11.69
C ILE A 4 -7.41 3.52 11.25
N GLU A 5 -8.26 2.89 10.46
CA GLU A 5 -7.95 1.61 9.81
C GLU A 5 -7.02 1.87 8.62
N LEU A 6 -5.75 2.20 8.91
CA LEU A 6 -4.68 2.12 7.95
C LEU A 6 -4.25 0.66 7.89
N SER A 7 -4.69 -0.08 6.88
CA SER A 7 -4.04 -1.34 6.54
C SER A 7 -3.14 -1.11 5.35
N ALA A 8 -1.84 -1.34 5.51
CA ALA A 8 -1.05 -1.79 4.38
C ALA A 8 -1.71 -3.11 3.94
N GLY A 9 -2.32 -3.13 2.76
CA GLY A 9 -2.93 -4.34 2.21
C GLY A 9 -1.98 -5.53 2.32
N ASP A 10 -2.52 -6.74 2.35
CA ASP A 10 -1.81 -8.00 2.59
C ASP A 10 -0.78 -8.34 1.47
N GLY A 11 0.27 -7.53 1.33
CA GLY A 11 1.23 -7.61 0.23
C GLY A 11 0.74 -7.03 -1.11
N ASP A 12 -0.44 -6.39 -1.16
CA ASP A 12 -0.94 -5.76 -2.39
C ASP A 12 -0.17 -4.45 -2.66
N SER A 13 0.83 -4.55 -3.53
CA SER A 13 1.66 -3.41 -3.96
C SER A 13 0.81 -2.28 -4.57
N THR A 14 -0.37 -2.60 -5.12
CA THR A 14 -1.27 -1.61 -5.72
C THR A 14 -1.92 -0.68 -4.70
N GLN A 15 -1.87 -1.03 -3.41
CA GLN A 15 -2.36 -0.21 -2.30
C GLN A 15 -1.26 0.58 -1.59
N TRP A 16 0.01 0.23 -1.82
CA TRP A 16 1.16 0.83 -1.15
C TRP A 16 1.20 2.35 -1.32
N ILE A 17 1.07 2.85 -2.56
CA ILE A 17 1.11 4.30 -2.84
C ILE A 17 0.04 5.04 -2.02
N SER A 18 -1.19 4.55 -2.07
CA SER A 18 -2.30 5.19 -1.35
C SER A 18 -2.16 5.09 0.17
N TYR A 19 -1.55 4.00 0.67
CA TYR A 19 -1.22 3.86 2.09
C TYR A 19 -0.14 4.85 2.51
N LYS A 20 0.97 4.92 1.75
CA LYS A 20 2.10 5.80 2.01
C LYS A 20 1.66 7.26 2.06
N ASP A 21 0.86 7.71 1.10
CA ASP A 21 0.33 9.08 1.07
C ASP A 21 -0.50 9.40 2.31
N ARG A 22 -1.44 8.51 2.66
CA ARG A 22 -2.30 8.71 3.85
C ARG A 22 -1.48 8.68 5.15
N PHE A 23 -0.57 7.72 5.28
CA PHE A 23 0.29 7.61 6.46
C PHE A 23 1.17 8.85 6.60
N SER A 24 1.71 9.36 5.49
CA SER A 24 2.55 10.56 5.52
C SER A 24 1.78 11.76 6.03
N LEU A 25 0.64 12.05 5.40
CA LEU A 25 -0.21 13.20 5.73
C LEU A 25 -0.77 13.15 7.15
N MET A 26 -1.09 11.96 7.67
CA MET A 26 -1.74 11.82 8.97
C MET A 26 -0.77 11.65 10.14
N LEU A 27 0.45 11.17 9.88
CA LEU A 27 1.37 10.73 10.93
C LEU A 27 2.82 11.15 10.67
N HIS A 28 3.41 10.83 9.51
CA HIS A 28 4.83 11.10 9.24
C HIS A 28 5.15 12.60 9.33
N ASP A 29 4.33 13.41 8.65
CA ASP A 29 4.55 14.85 8.47
C ASP A 29 3.98 15.68 9.63
N MET A 30 3.36 15.04 10.62
CA MET A 30 2.85 15.71 11.83
C MET A 30 4.00 15.96 12.82
N PRO A 31 4.39 17.23 13.05
CA PRO A 31 5.49 17.57 13.94
C PRO A 31 5.15 17.34 15.43
N GLU A 32 3.87 17.28 15.80
CA GLU A 32 3.41 17.08 17.18
C GLU A 32 3.54 15.63 17.66
N LEU A 33 3.77 14.68 16.76
CA LEU A 33 3.93 13.26 17.08
C LEU A 33 5.40 12.90 17.27
N SER A 34 5.71 12.19 18.35
CA SER A 34 7.05 11.63 18.54
C SER A 34 7.31 10.48 17.57
N ASP A 35 8.58 10.24 17.26
CA ASP A 35 8.98 9.15 16.39
C ASP A 35 8.59 7.78 16.96
N THR A 36 8.60 7.62 18.30
CA THR A 36 8.08 6.41 18.95
C THR A 36 6.59 6.21 18.68
N MET A 37 5.77 7.26 18.74
CA MET A 37 4.34 7.17 18.43
C MET A 37 4.12 6.86 16.94
N LYS A 38 4.86 7.52 16.05
CA LYS A 38 4.80 7.25 14.60
C LYS A 38 5.18 5.80 14.31
N LEU A 39 6.22 5.28 14.95
CA LEU A 39 6.65 3.88 14.82
C LEU A 39 5.60 2.90 15.33
N GLN A 40 4.98 3.17 16.49
CA GLN A 40 3.91 2.34 17.01
C GLN A 40 2.72 2.25 16.03
N PHE A 41 2.29 3.38 15.45
CA PHE A 41 1.24 3.37 14.44
C PHE A 41 1.66 2.67 13.17
N LEU A 42 2.91 2.89 12.73
CA LEU A 42 3.48 2.24 11.55
C LEU A 42 3.42 0.72 11.67
N LEU A 43 3.89 0.15 12.78
CA LEU A 43 3.88 -1.31 12.98
C LEU A 43 2.46 -1.86 13.12
N ALA A 44 1.56 -1.13 13.79
CA ALA A 44 0.17 -1.53 13.99
C ALA A 44 -0.66 -1.55 12.68
N SER A 45 -0.24 -0.78 11.66
CA SER A 45 -0.91 -0.74 10.36
C SER A 45 -0.41 -1.77 9.35
N LEU A 46 0.70 -2.46 9.64
CA LEU A 46 1.20 -3.54 8.81
C LEU A 46 0.39 -4.82 9.02
N LYS A 47 0.25 -5.63 7.95
CA LYS A 47 -0.45 -6.91 7.98
C LYS A 47 0.35 -7.98 7.24
N GLY A 48 0.01 -9.24 7.49
CA GLY A 48 0.48 -10.37 6.70
C GLY A 48 1.99 -10.56 6.71
N GLU A 49 2.57 -10.80 5.54
CA GLU A 49 4.01 -10.99 5.35
C GLU A 49 4.81 -9.73 5.72
N VAL A 50 4.28 -8.55 5.41
CA VAL A 50 4.95 -7.28 5.72
C VAL A 50 5.08 -7.08 7.22
N ALA A 51 4.05 -7.36 8.00
CA ALA A 51 4.12 -7.27 9.47
C ALA A 51 5.23 -8.15 10.05
N ARG A 52 5.31 -9.42 9.61
CA ARG A 52 6.31 -10.38 10.10
C ARG A 52 7.75 -9.93 9.89
N LEU A 53 8.02 -9.15 8.84
CA LEU A 53 9.36 -8.62 8.58
C LEU A 53 9.81 -7.64 9.67
N PHE A 54 8.88 -6.97 10.33
CA PHE A 54 9.17 -5.92 11.31
C PHE A 54 8.85 -6.32 12.76
N ASP A 55 8.46 -7.58 13.03
CA ASP A 55 8.14 -8.07 14.38
C ASP A 55 9.30 -7.93 15.39
N HIS A 56 10.54 -7.83 14.89
CA HIS A 56 11.75 -7.67 15.70
C HIS A 56 12.08 -6.20 16.03
N VAL A 57 11.37 -5.23 15.45
CA VAL A 57 11.64 -3.80 15.64
C VAL A 57 11.21 -3.37 17.04
N GLN A 58 12.16 -2.83 17.81
CA GLN A 58 11.86 -2.27 19.12
C GLN A 58 11.24 -0.87 18.97
N LEU A 59 10.26 -0.57 19.82
CA LEU A 59 9.55 0.72 19.87
C LEU A 59 10.41 1.82 20.53
N VAL A 60 11.43 2.29 19.81
CA VAL A 60 12.31 3.41 20.20
C VAL A 60 12.44 4.40 19.06
N GLU A 61 12.68 5.68 19.37
CA GLU A 61 12.69 6.78 18.38
C GLU A 61 13.67 6.53 17.23
N GLU A 62 14.86 6.05 17.57
CA GLU A 62 15.96 5.77 16.64
C GLU A 62 15.58 4.81 15.52
N HIS A 63 14.59 3.93 15.75
CA HIS A 63 14.17 2.94 14.78
C HIS A 63 13.14 3.45 13.78
N TYR A 64 12.50 4.59 14.02
CA TYR A 64 11.42 5.07 13.16
C TYR A 64 11.89 5.33 11.73
N ALA A 65 12.89 6.19 11.57
CA ALA A 65 13.38 6.60 10.25
C ALA A 65 13.87 5.41 9.41
N VAL A 66 14.61 4.48 10.05
CA VAL A 66 15.13 3.28 9.40
C VAL A 66 14.00 2.32 9.01
N THR A 67 13.03 2.10 9.89
CA THR A 67 11.87 1.22 9.63
C THR A 67 11.01 1.77 8.49
N TRP A 68 10.74 3.08 8.49
CA TRP A 68 10.00 3.75 7.42
C TRP A 68 10.72 3.66 6.07
N GLN A 69 12.04 3.84 6.06
CA GLN A 69 12.82 3.71 4.83
C GLN A 69 12.85 2.27 4.31
N ALA A 70 13.07 1.28 5.18
CA ALA A 70 13.05 -0.13 4.78
C ALA A 70 11.69 -0.55 4.20
N LEU A 71 10.59 -0.07 4.78
CA LEU A 71 9.25 -0.31 4.26
C LEU A 71 9.05 0.32 2.87
N LYS A 72 9.53 1.56 2.68
CA LYS A 72 9.55 2.22 1.37
C LYS A 72 10.37 1.42 0.38
N ASP A 73 11.61 1.06 0.67
CA ASP A 73 12.50 0.38 -0.28
C ASP A 73 11.92 -0.98 -0.73
N ARG A 74 11.25 -1.70 0.18
CA ARG A 74 10.60 -2.98 -0.15
C ARG A 74 9.38 -2.83 -1.06
N SER A 75 8.68 -1.69 -0.95
CA SER A 75 7.35 -1.48 -1.51
C SER A 75 7.34 -0.49 -2.69
N ASP A 76 8.37 0.36 -2.79
CA ASP A 76 8.64 1.33 -3.86
C ASP A 76 9.39 0.67 -5.05
N ASP A 77 9.46 -0.67 -5.15
CA ASP A 77 9.90 -1.32 -6.39
C ASP A 77 8.86 -1.06 -7.49
N LEU A 78 8.90 0.14 -8.05
CA LEU A 78 8.02 0.65 -9.11
C LEU A 78 8.05 -0.27 -10.33
N LYS A 79 9.15 -0.99 -10.57
CA LYS A 79 9.23 -1.96 -11.67
C LYS A 79 8.42 -3.20 -11.36
N LEU A 80 8.47 -3.70 -10.12
CA LEU A 80 7.60 -4.78 -9.66
C LEU A 80 6.14 -4.33 -9.70
N LEU A 81 5.82 -3.13 -9.21
CA LEU A 81 4.47 -2.57 -9.21
C LEU A 81 3.90 -2.41 -10.63
N MET A 82 4.67 -1.83 -11.55
CA MET A 82 4.29 -1.75 -12.96
C MET A 82 4.11 -3.14 -13.58
N ARG A 83 4.97 -4.11 -13.24
CA ARG A 83 4.84 -5.50 -13.70
C ARG A 83 3.56 -6.15 -13.19
N GLU A 84 3.17 -5.89 -11.95
CA GLU A 84 1.94 -6.41 -11.35
C GLU A 84 0.69 -5.77 -11.95
N TYR A 85 0.67 -4.44 -12.12
CA TYR A 85 -0.42 -3.77 -12.83
C TYR A 85 -0.55 -4.26 -14.27
N PHE A 86 0.58 -4.47 -14.97
CA PHE A 86 0.59 -4.96 -16.34
C PHE A 86 0.13 -6.42 -16.42
N GLY A 87 0.61 -7.28 -15.52
CA GLY A 87 0.17 -8.67 -15.40
C GLY A 87 -1.34 -8.75 -15.16
N ALA A 88 -1.87 -8.00 -14.20
CA ALA A 88 -3.30 -7.96 -13.91
C ALA A 88 -4.15 -7.44 -15.08
N LEU A 89 -3.61 -6.52 -15.90
CA LEU A 89 -4.29 -6.02 -17.09
C LEU A 89 -4.32 -7.07 -18.22
N VAL A 90 -3.24 -7.82 -18.39
CA VAL A 90 -3.14 -8.92 -19.37
C VAL A 90 -4.01 -10.11 -18.95
N ASP A 91 -4.05 -10.41 -17.66
CA ASP A 91 -4.81 -11.54 -17.08
C ASP A 91 -6.27 -11.18 -16.79
N LEU A 92 -6.73 -10.01 -17.23
CA LEU A 92 -8.07 -9.52 -16.95
C LEU A 92 -9.12 -10.47 -17.56
N GLN A 93 -9.92 -11.07 -16.67
CA GLN A 93 -10.84 -12.14 -17.05
C GLN A 93 -11.79 -11.70 -18.17
N LEU A 94 -11.79 -12.48 -19.27
CA LEU A 94 -12.66 -12.28 -20.43
C LEU A 94 -14.13 -12.16 -20.03
N MET A 95 -14.90 -11.44 -20.85
CA MET A 95 -16.34 -11.29 -20.64
C MET A 95 -17.03 -12.65 -20.63
N ALA A 96 -17.82 -12.92 -19.57
CA ALA A 96 -18.59 -14.16 -19.48
C ALA A 96 -19.75 -14.23 -20.50
N GLY A 97 -20.13 -13.07 -21.06
CA GLY A 97 -21.14 -12.94 -22.11
C GLY A 97 -21.24 -11.51 -22.63
N PRO A 98 -21.96 -11.26 -23.73
CA PRO A 98 -22.08 -9.93 -24.35
C PRO A 98 -23.09 -9.04 -23.62
N THR A 99 -22.88 -8.79 -22.32
CA THR A 99 -23.75 -7.94 -21.51
C THR A 99 -23.11 -6.58 -21.24
N ALA A 100 -23.95 -5.57 -21.03
CA ALA A 100 -23.48 -4.23 -20.67
C ALA A 100 -22.76 -4.22 -19.31
N GLU A 101 -23.18 -5.09 -18.39
CA GLU A 101 -22.57 -5.26 -17.06
C GLU A 101 -21.14 -5.81 -17.18
N GLU A 102 -20.94 -6.86 -17.96
CA GLU A 102 -19.61 -7.43 -18.22
C GLU A 102 -18.70 -6.41 -18.91
N LEU A 103 -19.21 -5.68 -19.90
CA LEU A 103 -18.44 -4.62 -20.57
C LEU A 103 -18.04 -3.51 -19.58
N THR A 104 -18.96 -3.10 -18.72
CA THR A 104 -18.71 -2.09 -17.68
C THR A 104 -17.68 -2.57 -16.67
N ARG A 105 -17.74 -3.84 -16.25
CA ARG A 105 -16.75 -4.48 -15.36
C ARG A 105 -15.35 -4.39 -15.96
N ILE A 106 -15.18 -4.83 -17.21
CA ILE A 106 -13.88 -4.77 -17.91
C ILE A 106 -13.38 -3.33 -17.98
N VAL A 107 -14.21 -2.38 -18.42
CA VAL A 107 -13.79 -0.97 -18.57
C VAL A 107 -13.37 -0.35 -17.24
N ASN A 108 -14.13 -0.59 -16.17
CA ASN A 108 -13.80 -0.05 -14.84
C ASN A 108 -12.50 -0.65 -14.30
N GLU A 109 -12.30 -1.94 -14.51
CA GLU A 109 -11.11 -2.63 -14.03
C GLU A 109 -9.86 -2.22 -14.81
N SER A 110 -9.93 -2.15 -16.14
CA SER A 110 -8.84 -1.63 -16.96
C SER A 110 -8.49 -0.19 -16.56
N LYS A 111 -9.48 0.68 -16.34
CA LYS A 111 -9.26 2.06 -15.87
C LYS A 111 -8.62 2.10 -14.49
N ARG A 112 -8.98 1.19 -13.58
CA ARG A 112 -8.35 1.09 -12.25
C ARG A 112 -6.86 0.75 -12.38
N LEU A 113 -6.54 -0.24 -13.20
CA LEU A 113 -5.16 -0.71 -13.41
C LEU A 113 -4.30 0.33 -14.12
N ILE A 114 -4.80 0.94 -15.21
CA ILE A 114 -4.07 1.98 -15.96
C ILE A 114 -3.75 3.18 -15.07
N ARG A 115 -4.73 3.68 -14.29
CA ARG A 115 -4.48 4.78 -13.34
C ARG A 115 -3.48 4.41 -12.24
N GLY A 116 -3.33 3.12 -11.93
CA GLY A 116 -2.30 2.64 -11.02
C GLY A 116 -0.90 2.76 -11.59
N MET A 117 -0.75 2.56 -12.91
CA MET A 117 0.53 2.69 -13.63
C MET A 117 0.99 4.15 -13.81
N GLU A 118 0.07 5.11 -13.76
CA GLU A 118 0.34 6.54 -13.97
C GLU A 118 0.81 7.28 -12.69
N ARG A 119 0.88 6.58 -11.55
CA ARG A 119 1.22 7.16 -10.24
C ARG A 119 2.69 7.06 -9.88
#